data_AF-A0A937FGP6-F1
#
_entry.id   AF-A0A937FGP6-F1
#
_cell.length_a   1.000
_cell.length_b   1.000
_cell.length_c   1.000
_cell.angle_alpha   90.00
_cell.angle_beta   90.00
_cell.angle_gamma   90.00
#
_symmetry.space_group_name_H-M   'P 1'
#
loop_
_entity.id
_entity.type
_entity.pdbx_description
1 polymer ?
#
loop_
_entity_poly.entity_id
_entity_poly.type
_entity_poly.pdbx_seq_one_letter_code
_entity_poly.pdbx_strand_id
1 'polypeptide(L)' 'MAEALLASQSLVIKYKAGIDKEGKDVFRRQGFSNISNEATVDNLSAVGHAIGDILYTQICSVLKEESFELMG' A
#
# COMPACT_ATOMS: atom_id res chain seq x y z
N MET A 1 10.41 4.72 -30.34
CA MET A 1 10.87 3.97 -29.14
C MET A 1 9.81 4.23 -28.11
N ALA A 2 9.34 3.22 -27.38
CA ALA A 2 8.27 3.46 -26.42
C ALA A 2 8.77 4.27 -25.21
N GLU A 3 7.94 5.22 -24.76
CA GLU A 3 8.14 6.05 -23.58
C GLU A 3 7.17 5.62 -22.47
N ALA A 4 7.53 5.83 -21.20
CA ALA A 4 6.70 5.51 -20.04
C ALA A 4 6.55 6.75 -19.16
N LEU A 5 5.31 7.16 -18.91
CA LEU A 5 4.96 8.29 -18.05
C LEU A 5 4.30 7.79 -16.76
N LEU A 6 4.76 8.25 -15.59
CA LEU A 6 4.11 7.93 -14.32
C LEU A 6 2.68 8.51 -14.30
N ALA A 7 1.69 7.63 -14.31
CA ALA A 7 0.27 7.99 -14.36
C ALA A 7 -0.34 8.13 -12.95
N SER A 8 0.04 7.26 -12.02
CA SER A 8 -0.46 7.34 -10.64
C SER A 8 0.42 6.61 -9.63
N GLN A 9 0.29 7.02 -8.38
CA GLN A 9 0.89 6.38 -7.22
C GLN A 9 -0.18 6.05 -6.18
N SER A 10 -0.02 4.90 -5.51
CA SER A 10 -0.86 4.48 -4.40
C SER A 10 -0.05 3.83 -3.28
N LEU A 11 -0.57 3.95 -2.07
CA LEU A 11 -0.07 3.27 -0.87
C LEU A 11 -0.95 2.06 -0.59
N VAL A 12 -0.33 0.92 -0.33
CA VAL A 12 -1.05 -0.31 0.00
C VAL A 12 -0.48 -0.88 1.29
N ILE A 13 -1.35 -1.17 2.25
CA ILE A 13 -0.99 -1.87 3.47
C ILE A 13 -1.60 -3.28 3.47
N LYS A 14 -0.83 -4.24 3.98
CA LYS A 14 -1.29 -5.60 4.27
C LYS A 14 -1.16 -5.84 5.77
N TYR A 15 -2.21 -6.33 6.39
CA TYR A 15 -2.26 -6.53 7.84
C TYR A 15 -3.12 -7.74 8.23
N LYS A 16 -2.89 -8.26 9.45
CA LYS A 16 -3.70 -9.33 10.03
C LYS A 16 -5.01 -8.77 10.59
N ALA A 17 -6.10 -8.91 9.87
CA ALA A 17 -7.41 -8.41 10.30
C ALA A 17 -8.03 -9.22 11.44
N GLY A 18 -7.57 -10.45 11.70
CA GLY A 18 -8.07 -11.28 12.77
C GLY A 18 -7.82 -12.76 12.54
N ILE A 19 -8.68 -13.59 13.12
CA ILE A 19 -8.68 -15.05 13.01
C ILE A 19 -10.08 -15.48 12.55
N ASP A 20 -10.18 -16.43 11.63
CA ASP A 20 -11.45 -16.98 11.17
C ASP A 20 -12.03 -18.04 12.13
N LYS A 21 -13.17 -18.64 11.73
CA LYS A 21 -13.86 -19.67 12.52
C LYS A 21 -13.07 -20.98 12.65
N GLU A 22 -12.08 -21.19 11.80
CA GLU A 22 -11.21 -22.38 11.79
C GLU A 22 -9.89 -22.13 12.54
N GLY A 23 -9.69 -20.93 13.12
CA GLY A 23 -8.47 -20.58 13.82
C GLY A 23 -7.34 -20.12 12.89
N LYS A 24 -7.62 -19.81 11.62
CA LYS A 24 -6.61 -19.35 10.66
C LYS A 24 -6.54 -17.82 10.63
N ASP A 25 -5.32 -17.30 10.49
CA ASP A 25 -5.08 -15.87 10.38
C ASP A 25 -5.69 -15.31 9.08
N VAL A 26 -6.51 -14.27 9.24
CA VAL A 26 -7.12 -13.55 8.12
C VAL A 26 -6.30 -12.31 7.84
N PHE A 27 -5.73 -12.24 6.64
CA PHE A 27 -5.01 -11.07 6.16
C PHE A 27 -5.89 -10.22 5.25
N ARG A 28 -5.81 -8.90 5.40
CA ARG A 28 -6.49 -7.93 4.54
C ARG A 28 -5.50 -7.01 3.85
N ARG A 29 -5.92 -6.51 2.70
CA ARG A 29 -5.23 -5.49 1.90
C ARG A 29 -6.09 -4.23 1.90
N GLN A 30 -5.48 -3.08 2.16
CA GLN A 30 -6.14 -1.80 2.05
C GLN A 30 -5.29 -0.86 1.20
N GLY A 31 -5.89 -0.31 0.15
CA GLY A 31 -5.25 0.61 -0.78
C GLY A 31 -5.72 2.04 -0.56
N PHE A 32 -4.79 2.98 -0.69
CA PHE A 32 -5.01 4.42 -0.66
C PHE A 32 -4.48 4.98 -1.98
N SER A 33 -5.41 5.42 -2.83
CA SER A 33 -5.11 5.98 -4.14
C SER A 33 -4.94 7.49 -4.08
N ASN A 34 -4.56 8.09 -5.21
CA ASN A 34 -4.39 9.54 -5.35
C ASN A 34 -3.32 10.12 -4.41
N ILE A 35 -2.25 9.36 -4.22
CA ILE A 35 -1.07 9.81 -3.47
C ILE A 35 -0.24 10.70 -4.39
N SER A 36 0.26 11.82 -3.89
CA SER A 36 1.15 12.70 -4.65
C SER A 36 2.33 11.91 -5.22
N ASN A 37 2.65 12.12 -6.51
CA ASN A 37 3.80 11.50 -7.17
C ASN A 37 5.14 11.91 -6.55
N GLU A 38 5.16 12.97 -5.74
CA GLU A 38 6.34 13.43 -5.01
C GLU A 38 6.52 12.72 -3.66
N ALA A 39 5.55 11.91 -3.21
CA ALA A 39 5.66 11.23 -1.94
C ALA A 39 6.81 10.20 -1.98
N THR A 40 7.77 10.39 -1.08
CA THR A 40 8.94 9.53 -0.95
C THR A 40 8.57 8.18 -0.32
N VAL A 41 9.44 7.19 -0.52
CA VAL A 41 9.28 5.87 0.11
C VAL A 41 9.22 6.00 1.64
N ASP A 42 9.99 6.90 2.23
CA ASP A 42 9.99 7.15 3.68
C ASP A 42 8.65 7.72 4.16
N ASN A 43 8.07 8.68 3.42
CA ASN A 43 6.75 9.23 3.74
C ASN A 43 5.67 8.13 3.72
N LEU A 44 5.70 7.28 2.69
CA LEU A 44 4.75 6.18 2.53
C LEU A 44 4.93 5.12 3.61
N SER A 45 6.18 4.79 3.96
CA SER A 45 6.50 3.88 5.04
C SER A 45 6.00 4.41 6.39
N ALA A 46 6.30 5.67 6.72
CA ALA A 46 5.88 6.29 7.97
C ALA A 46 4.35 6.29 8.12
N VAL A 47 3.62 6.70 7.07
CA VAL A 47 2.16 6.69 7.06
C VAL A 47 1.61 5.26 7.18
N GLY A 48 2.18 4.30 6.43
CA GLY A 48 1.74 2.90 6.48
C GLY A 48 1.87 2.28 7.88
N HIS A 49 2.97 2.55 8.58
CA HIS A 49 3.16 2.09 9.96
C HIS A 49 2.19 2.78 10.94
N ALA A 50 2.01 4.11 10.83
CA ALA A 50 1.07 4.84 11.67
C ALA A 50 -0.39 4.36 11.51
N ILE A 51 -0.81 3.98 10.30
CA ILE A 51 -2.12 3.35 10.07
C ILE A 51 -2.19 1.99 10.77
N GLY A 52 -1.11 1.22 10.75
CA GLY A 52 -0.99 -0.05 11.48
C GLY A 52 -1.26 0.08 12.96
N ASP A 53 -0.63 1.07 13.59
CA ASP A 53 -0.78 1.35 15.01
C ASP A 53 -2.25 1.68 15.37
N ILE A 54 -2.95 2.43 14.50
CA ILE A 54 -4.37 2.77 14.68
C ILE A 54 -5.26 1.53 14.54
N LEU A 55 -4.92 0.62 13.64
CA LEU A 55 -5.70 -0.61 13.40
C LEU A 55 -5.49 -1.67 14.50
N TYR A 56 -4.64 -1.41 15.50
CA TYR A 56 -4.28 -2.34 16.58
C TYR A 56 -3.87 -3.74 16.07
N THR A 57 -3.25 -3.76 14.89
CA THR A 57 -2.82 -4.99 14.20
C THR A 57 -1.37 -4.84 13.77
N GLN A 58 -0.68 -5.97 13.72
CA GLN A 58 0.61 -6.04 13.05
C GLN A 58 0.42 -5.76 11.54
N ILE A 59 1.09 -4.71 11.05
CA ILE A 59 1.31 -4.51 9.62
C ILE A 59 2.27 -5.60 9.15
N CYS A 60 1.87 -6.35 8.13
CA CYS A 60 2.72 -7.34 7.49
C CYS A 60 3.58 -6.71 6.40
N SER A 61 3.05 -5.71 5.69
CA SER A 61 3.76 -5.03 4.60
C SER A 61 3.17 -3.65 4.32
N VAL A 62 4.05 -2.71 3.97
CA VAL A 62 3.72 -1.44 3.34
C VAL A 62 4.28 -1.47 1.93
N LEU A 63 3.46 -1.17 0.93
CA LEU A 63 3.77 -1.26 -0.48
C LEU A 63 3.49 0.08 -1.16
N LYS A 64 4.44 0.51 -2.00
CA LYS A 64 4.23 1.57 -2.98
C LYS A 64 3.87 0.91 -4.31
N GLU A 65 2.74 1.28 -4.89
CA GLU A 65 2.32 0.82 -6.22
C GLU A 65 2.28 2.02 -7.17
N GLU A 66 3.00 1.91 -8.29
CA GLU A 66 3.05 2.91 -9.36
C GLU A 66 2.45 2.32 -10.64
N SER A 67 1.70 3.14 -11.36
CA SER A 67 1.21 2.80 -12.70
C SER A 67 1.82 3.75 -13.72
N PHE A 68 2.24 3.20 -14.86
CA PHE A 68 2.84 3.95 -15.96
C PHE A 68 1.99 3.83 -17.22
N GLU A 69 1.77 4.94 -17.89
CA GLU A 69 1.19 5.00 -19.23
C GLU A 69 2.31 4.83 -20.26
N LEU A 70 2.13 3.91 -21.21
CA LEU A 70 3.11 3.60 -22.25
C LEU A 70 2.69 4.24 -23.57
N MET A 71 3.57 5.03 -24.17
CA MET A 71 3.34 5.68 -25.47
C MET A 71 4.39 5.22 -26.50
N GLY A 72 3.99 5.00 -27.76
CA GLY A 72 4.81 4.33 -28.79
C GLY A 72 5.38 5.25 -29.85
#